data_AF-A0A267ED02-F1
#
_entry.id   AF-A0A267ED02-F1
#
_cell.length_a   1.000
_cell.length_b   1.000
_cell.length_c   1.000
_cell.angle_alpha   90.00
_cell.angle_beta   90.00
_cell.angle_gamma   90.00
#
_symmetry.space_group_name_H-M   'P 1'
#
loop_
_entity.id
_entity.type
_entity.pdbx_description
1 polymer ?
#
loop_
_entity_poly.entity_id
_entity_poly.type
_entity_poly.pdbx_seq_one_letter_code
_entity_poly.pdbx_strand_id
1 'polypeptide(L)'
;ITCLEDSFDSLSNAIAKETNVPVENQKLIYKGKSLQPGSSLSQQGLSPGCKLMLIGSCEEVARPEAFAALDAVDREVEAMEAKLDDLNSEYAGFSKGFTPQNLRRQAAQSLSKRLLAFNDRGERGLERLDGLSLGDAAATSRVRARRKDLADRLQAMLNISDSLLQDLLRMAEEAGFSLD
;
A
#
# COMPACT_ATOMS: atom_id res chain seq x y z
N ILE A 1 6.36 -14.88 28.69
CA ILE A 1 5.20 -14.35 29.44
C ILE A 1 5.15 -15.00 30.80
N THR A 2 5.38 -14.23 31.85
CA THR A 2 5.25 -14.66 33.25
C THR A 2 4.01 -14.02 33.85
N CYS A 3 3.05 -14.84 34.29
CA CYS A 3 1.85 -14.41 34.99
C CYS A 3 1.95 -14.85 36.45
N LEU A 4 1.92 -13.90 37.39
CA LEU A 4 2.09 -14.17 38.81
C LEU A 4 0.76 -14.45 39.53
N GLU A 5 -0.36 -14.06 38.93
CA GLU A 5 -1.70 -14.24 39.48
C GLU A 5 -2.50 -15.27 38.67
N ASP A 6 -3.30 -16.09 39.36
CA ASP A 6 -4.19 -17.11 38.77
C ASP A 6 -5.49 -16.48 38.24
N SER A 7 -5.35 -15.50 37.35
CA SER A 7 -6.46 -14.75 36.76
C SER A 7 -6.29 -14.62 35.24
N PHE A 8 -7.40 -14.79 34.52
CA PHE A 8 -7.49 -14.54 33.08
C PHE A 8 -7.03 -13.12 32.71
N ASP A 9 -7.39 -12.13 33.52
CA ASP A 9 -7.08 -10.73 33.24
C ASP A 9 -5.59 -10.46 33.39
N SER A 10 -4.95 -11.03 34.42
CA SER A 10 -3.50 -10.91 34.60
C SER A 10 -2.73 -11.55 33.44
N LEU A 11 -3.17 -12.73 32.98
CA LEU A 11 -2.54 -13.40 31.83
C LEU A 11 -2.73 -12.60 30.54
N SER A 12 -3.95 -12.14 30.26
CA SER A 12 -4.26 -11.35 29.06
C SER A 12 -3.51 -10.02 29.04
N ASN A 13 -3.36 -9.37 30.19
CA ASN A 13 -2.56 -8.15 30.32
C ASN A 13 -1.05 -8.42 30.13
N ALA A 14 -0.53 -9.53 30.67
CA ALA A 14 0.87 -9.91 30.45
C ALA A 14 1.13 -10.27 28.97
N ILE A 15 0.17 -10.92 28.32
CA ILE A 15 0.20 -11.18 26.87
C ILE A 15 0.15 -9.87 26.10
N ALA A 16 -0.75 -8.95 26.44
CA ALA A 16 -0.85 -7.64 25.79
C ALA A 16 0.48 -6.88 25.83
N LYS A 17 1.18 -6.89 26.98
CA LYS A 17 2.48 -6.24 27.15
C LYS A 17 3.59 -6.87 26.33
N GLU A 18 3.59 -8.19 26.18
CA GLU A 18 4.64 -8.92 25.48
C GLU A 18 4.37 -9.04 23.96
N THR A 19 3.10 -9.05 23.54
CA THR A 19 2.71 -9.31 22.14
C THR A 19 2.06 -8.11 21.45
N ASN A 20 1.75 -7.02 22.16
CA ASN A 20 1.04 -5.83 21.66
C ASN A 20 -0.37 -6.10 21.09
N VAL A 21 -1.00 -7.21 21.46
CA VAL A 21 -2.41 -7.48 21.10
C VAL A 21 -3.29 -6.91 22.22
N PRO A 22 -4.19 -5.94 21.94
CA PRO A 22 -5.13 -5.44 22.95
C PRO A 22 -6.00 -6.56 23.53
N VAL A 23 -6.29 -6.53 24.83
CA VAL A 23 -7.03 -7.61 25.54
C VAL A 23 -8.37 -7.91 24.88
N GLU A 24 -9.09 -6.90 24.40
CA GLU A 24 -10.36 -7.03 23.65
C GLU A 24 -10.24 -7.85 22.35
N ASN A 25 -9.06 -7.84 21.73
CA ASN A 25 -8.76 -8.53 20.49
C ASN A 25 -8.03 -9.87 20.73
N GLN A 26 -7.78 -10.25 21.98
CA GLN A 26 -7.13 -11.52 22.31
C GLN A 26 -8.13 -12.68 22.42
N LYS A 27 -7.89 -13.72 21.63
CA LYS A 27 -8.51 -15.04 21.77
C LYS A 27 -7.45 -16.07 22.15
N LEU A 28 -7.42 -16.40 23.43
CA LEU A 28 -6.50 -17.39 23.99
C LEU A 28 -7.08 -18.79 23.87
N ILE A 29 -6.32 -19.74 23.33
CA ILE A 29 -6.74 -21.12 23.10
C ILE A 29 -5.75 -22.07 23.75
N TYR A 30 -6.26 -22.96 24.61
CA TYR A 30 -5.50 -24.01 25.27
C TYR A 30 -6.15 -25.37 25.03
N LYS A 31 -5.38 -26.35 24.52
CA LYS A 31 -5.87 -27.70 24.18
C LYS A 31 -7.17 -27.71 23.36
N GLY A 32 -7.28 -26.80 22.39
CA GLY A 32 -8.45 -26.66 21.52
C GLY A 32 -9.67 -25.96 22.15
N LYS A 33 -9.56 -25.49 23.41
CA LYS A 33 -10.62 -24.74 24.09
C LYS A 33 -10.24 -23.27 24.21
N SER A 34 -11.17 -22.37 23.89
CA SER A 34 -10.97 -20.93 24.10
C SER A 34 -11.14 -20.60 25.58
N LEU A 35 -10.16 -19.90 26.16
CA LEU A 35 -10.20 -19.48 27.55
C LEU A 35 -11.27 -18.40 27.74
N GLN A 36 -11.97 -18.47 28.87
CA GLN A 36 -13.07 -17.55 29.19
C GLN A 36 -12.65 -16.53 30.25
N PRO A 37 -13.09 -15.27 30.14
CA PRO A 37 -12.93 -14.28 31.20
C PRO A 37 -13.66 -14.70 32.49
N GLY A 38 -13.16 -14.25 33.65
CA GLY A 38 -13.82 -14.45 34.95
C GLY A 38 -13.64 -15.82 35.62
N SER A 39 -12.98 -16.78 34.98
CA SER A 39 -12.58 -18.06 35.60
C SER A 39 -11.07 -18.10 35.85
N SER A 40 -10.64 -18.74 36.95
CA SER A 40 -9.21 -18.91 37.24
C SER A 40 -8.52 -19.75 36.15
N LEU A 41 -7.22 -19.53 35.92
CA LEU A 41 -6.46 -20.27 34.92
C LEU A 41 -6.33 -21.75 35.31
N SER A 42 -6.17 -22.03 36.61
CA SER A 42 -6.14 -23.39 37.15
C SER A 42 -7.43 -24.16 36.87
N GLN A 43 -8.61 -23.54 37.04
CA GLN A 43 -9.90 -24.17 36.70
C GLN A 43 -10.04 -24.45 35.21
N GLN A 44 -9.38 -23.66 34.36
CA GLN A 44 -9.32 -23.88 32.91
C GLN A 44 -8.21 -24.86 32.50
N GLY A 45 -7.50 -25.44 33.48
CA GLY A 45 -6.52 -26.51 33.30
C GLY A 45 -5.15 -26.03 32.86
N LEU A 46 -4.82 -24.74 33.02
CA LEU A 46 -3.48 -24.23 32.75
C LEU A 46 -2.52 -24.66 33.87
N SER A 47 -1.30 -25.00 33.47
CA SER A 47 -0.19 -25.31 34.37
C SER A 47 1.02 -24.46 34.04
N PRO A 48 1.93 -24.21 34.99
CA PRO A 48 3.21 -23.56 34.69
C PRO A 48 3.95 -24.26 33.56
N GLY A 49 4.53 -23.49 32.64
CA GLY A 49 5.27 -24.00 31.47
C GLY A 49 4.39 -24.53 30.32
N CYS A 50 3.07 -24.38 30.38
CA CYS A 50 2.19 -24.81 29.30
C CYS A 50 2.33 -23.92 28.04
N LYS A 51 1.97 -24.49 26.89
CA LYS A 51 1.88 -23.76 25.61
C LYS A 51 0.42 -23.40 25.35
N LEU A 52 0.20 -22.15 24.95
CA LEU A 52 -1.08 -21.58 24.59
C LEU A 52 -0.99 -20.91 23.22
N MET A 53 -2.10 -20.92 22.48
CA MET A 53 -2.21 -20.22 21.20
C MET A 53 -2.93 -18.90 21.43
N LEU A 54 -2.35 -17.82 20.91
CA LEU A 54 -2.98 -16.51 20.85
C LEU A 54 -3.45 -16.27 19.41
N ILE A 55 -4.75 -16.04 19.25
CA ILE A 55 -5.31 -15.49 18.01
C ILE A 55 -5.80 -14.10 18.36
N GLY A 56 -5.24 -13.08 17.71
CA GLY A 56 -5.71 -11.73 17.93
C GLY A 56 -5.09 -10.77 16.96
N SER A 57 -5.81 -9.71 16.64
CA SER A 57 -5.32 -8.62 15.82
C SER A 57 -4.63 -7.63 16.75
N CYS A 58 -3.34 -7.37 16.52
CA CYS A 58 -2.76 -6.14 17.05
C CYS A 58 -3.42 -4.98 16.32
N GLU A 59 -4.43 -4.34 16.93
CA GLU A 59 -4.84 -3.01 16.50
C GLU A 59 -3.72 -2.04 16.88
N GLU A 60 -2.76 -1.94 15.96
CA GLU A 60 -1.93 -0.77 15.65
C GLU A 60 -1.64 0.18 16.83
N VAL A 61 -0.88 -0.30 17.83
CA VAL A 61 -0.11 0.64 18.66
C VAL A 61 1.00 1.23 17.79
N ALA A 62 0.79 2.49 17.39
CA ALA A 62 1.77 3.45 16.89
C ALA A 62 2.33 3.27 15.46
N ARG A 63 1.67 3.94 14.50
CA ARG A 63 2.24 5.19 13.93
C ARG A 63 1.22 5.90 13.03
N PRO A 64 0.39 6.81 13.58
CA PRO A 64 -0.43 7.72 12.78
C PRO A 64 0.37 8.39 11.66
N GLU A 65 1.65 8.70 11.89
CA GLU A 65 2.55 9.30 10.91
C GLU A 65 2.83 8.40 9.69
N ALA A 66 3.05 7.09 9.88
CA ALA A 66 3.34 6.17 8.77
C ALA A 66 2.09 5.90 7.93
N PHE A 67 0.93 5.77 8.56
CA PHE A 67 -0.34 5.64 7.87
C PHE A 67 -0.74 6.94 7.17
N ALA A 68 -0.58 8.10 7.81
CA ALA A 68 -0.84 9.39 7.21
C ALA A 68 0.08 9.67 6.00
N ALA A 69 1.35 9.26 6.07
CA ALA A 69 2.27 9.37 4.93
C ALA A 69 1.85 8.45 3.78
N LEU A 70 1.43 7.21 4.07
CA LEU A 70 0.88 6.31 3.05
C LEU A 70 -0.45 6.82 2.48
N ASP A 71 -1.34 7.40 3.29
CA ASP A 71 -2.60 8.01 2.85
C ASP A 71 -2.34 9.21 1.92
N ALA A 72 -1.32 10.01 2.22
CA ALA A 72 -0.93 11.12 1.36
C ALA A 72 -0.46 10.62 -0.01
N VAL A 73 0.36 9.56 -0.04
CA VAL A 73 0.78 8.96 -1.31
C VAL A 73 -0.38 8.30 -2.04
N ASP A 74 -1.29 7.62 -1.34
CA ASP A 74 -2.47 6.97 -1.94
C ASP A 74 -3.35 7.99 -2.67
N ARG A 75 -3.62 9.15 -2.06
CA ARG A 75 -4.34 10.26 -2.71
C ARG A 75 -3.62 10.80 -3.95
N GLU A 76 -2.30 10.83 -3.92
CA GLU A 76 -1.51 11.23 -5.10
C GLU A 76 -1.58 10.18 -6.20
N VAL A 77 -1.57 8.90 -5.85
CA VAL A 77 -1.76 7.78 -6.78
C VAL A 77 -3.15 7.85 -7.42
N GLU A 78 -4.21 8.04 -6.65
CA GLU A 78 -5.58 8.23 -7.18
C GLU A 78 -5.66 9.42 -8.16
N ALA A 79 -5.02 10.54 -7.82
CA ALA A 79 -4.98 11.71 -8.70
C ALA A 79 -4.17 11.44 -9.99
N MET A 80 -3.13 10.59 -9.92
CA MET A 80 -2.37 10.17 -11.09
C MET A 80 -3.15 9.18 -11.95
N GLU A 81 -3.89 8.24 -11.37
CA GLU A 81 -4.76 7.32 -12.12
C GLU A 81 -5.76 8.10 -12.97
N ALA A 82 -6.46 9.08 -12.36
CA ALA A 82 -7.37 9.96 -13.09
C ALA A 82 -6.66 10.74 -14.23
N LYS A 83 -5.44 11.23 -13.97
CA LYS A 83 -4.65 11.95 -14.97
C LYS A 83 -4.18 11.04 -16.11
N LEU A 84 -3.86 9.78 -15.82
CA LEU A 84 -3.49 8.79 -16.81
C LEU A 84 -4.69 8.45 -17.70
N ASP A 85 -5.89 8.31 -17.13
CA ASP A 85 -7.12 8.09 -17.88
C ASP A 85 -7.42 9.23 -18.86
N ASP A 86 -7.23 10.49 -18.42
CA ASP A 86 -7.34 11.67 -19.28
C ASP A 86 -6.32 11.62 -20.44
N LEU A 87 -5.05 11.33 -20.13
CA LEU A 87 -3.99 11.22 -21.13
C LEU A 87 -4.24 10.10 -22.13
N ASN A 88 -4.71 8.94 -21.65
CA ASN A 88 -5.02 7.79 -22.47
C ASN A 88 -6.22 8.06 -23.39
N SER A 89 -7.24 8.78 -22.90
CA SER A 89 -8.38 9.19 -23.70
C SER A 89 -7.99 10.17 -24.82
N GLU A 90 -7.11 11.13 -24.50
CA GLU A 90 -6.57 12.07 -25.49
C GLU A 90 -5.68 11.36 -26.53
N TYR A 91 -4.82 10.45 -26.08
CA TYR A 91 -4.02 9.59 -26.96
C TYR A 91 -4.91 8.75 -27.89
N ALA A 92 -5.99 8.16 -27.36
CA ALA A 92 -6.94 7.38 -28.17
C ALA A 92 -7.61 8.25 -29.26
N GLY A 93 -7.92 9.51 -28.94
CA GLY A 93 -8.44 10.46 -29.93
C GLY A 93 -7.41 10.84 -30.99
N PHE A 94 -6.16 11.02 -30.57
CA PHE A 94 -5.03 11.29 -31.46
C PHE A 94 -4.74 10.12 -32.40
N SER A 95 -4.62 8.90 -31.88
CA SER A 95 -4.27 7.69 -32.64
C SER A 95 -5.34 7.30 -33.65
N LYS A 96 -6.63 7.53 -33.34
CA LYS A 96 -7.75 7.36 -34.27
C LYS A 96 -7.82 8.41 -35.38
N GLY A 97 -6.94 9.41 -35.38
CA GLY A 97 -6.89 10.43 -36.42
C GLY A 97 -7.97 11.50 -36.32
N PHE A 98 -8.60 11.67 -35.15
CA PHE A 98 -9.55 12.78 -34.94
C PHE A 98 -8.86 14.16 -34.87
N THR A 99 -7.53 14.17 -34.73
CA THR A 99 -6.72 15.40 -34.77
C THR A 99 -6.39 15.77 -36.23
N PRO A 100 -6.67 17.01 -36.66
CA PRO A 100 -6.40 17.43 -38.03
C PRO A 100 -4.89 17.49 -38.31
N GLN A 101 -4.50 17.21 -39.56
CA GLN A 101 -3.11 16.97 -39.96
C GLN A 101 -2.17 18.14 -39.67
N ASN A 102 -2.67 19.38 -39.77
CA ASN A 102 -1.93 20.61 -39.49
C ASN A 102 -1.63 20.81 -37.99
N LEU A 103 -2.43 20.23 -37.10
CA LEU A 103 -2.25 20.32 -35.63
C LEU A 103 -1.61 19.06 -35.04
N ARG A 104 -1.48 17.99 -35.82
CA ARG A 104 -1.00 16.68 -35.35
C ARG A 104 0.39 16.75 -34.69
N ARG A 105 1.32 17.51 -35.27
CA ARG A 105 2.65 17.72 -34.68
C ARG A 105 2.55 18.39 -33.31
N GLN A 106 1.80 19.49 -33.22
CA GLN A 106 1.63 20.24 -31.98
C GLN A 106 0.92 19.41 -30.89
N ALA A 107 -0.11 18.65 -31.27
CA ALA A 107 -0.81 17.75 -30.37
C ALA A 107 0.12 16.65 -29.84
N ALA A 108 0.91 16.02 -30.72
CA ALA A 108 1.88 15.00 -30.31
C ALA A 108 2.97 15.58 -29.38
N GLN A 109 3.49 16.78 -29.67
CA GLN A 109 4.47 17.44 -28.80
C GLN A 109 3.88 17.77 -27.42
N SER A 110 2.62 18.23 -27.38
CA SER A 110 1.91 18.52 -26.12
C SER A 110 1.69 17.23 -25.30
N LEU A 111 1.23 16.16 -25.95
CA LEU A 111 0.97 14.88 -25.32
C LEU A 111 2.27 14.26 -24.78
N SER A 112 3.34 14.26 -25.58
CA SER A 112 4.67 13.78 -25.19
C SER A 112 5.18 14.49 -23.93
N LYS A 113 5.17 15.83 -23.92
CA LYS A 113 5.60 16.62 -22.76
C LYS A 113 4.80 16.29 -21.49
N ARG A 114 3.50 16.04 -21.64
CA ARG A 114 2.63 15.68 -20.51
C ARG A 114 2.84 14.25 -20.02
N LEU A 115 3.13 13.29 -20.90
CA LEU A 115 3.51 11.93 -20.55
C LEU A 115 4.86 11.89 -19.83
N LEU A 116 5.86 12.64 -20.32
CA LEU A 116 7.15 12.80 -19.64
C LEU A 116 7.00 13.41 -18.24
N ALA A 117 6.19 14.47 -18.12
CA ALA A 117 5.89 15.08 -16.82
C ALA A 117 5.03 14.18 -15.91
N PHE A 118 4.28 13.22 -16.47
CA PHE A 118 3.59 12.19 -15.70
C PHE A 118 4.59 11.17 -15.16
N ASN A 119 5.53 10.71 -15.99
CA ASN A 119 6.57 9.77 -15.58
C ASN A 119 7.44 10.32 -14.44
N ASP A 120 7.95 11.55 -14.56
CA ASP A 120 8.74 12.20 -13.49
C ASP A 120 7.95 12.28 -12.17
N ARG A 121 6.63 12.51 -12.23
CA ARG A 121 5.78 12.49 -11.01
C ARG A 121 5.65 11.09 -10.43
N GLY A 122 5.45 10.08 -11.27
CA GLY A 122 5.35 8.68 -10.83
C GLY A 122 6.66 8.18 -10.21
N GLU A 123 7.80 8.51 -10.81
CA GLU A 123 9.14 8.18 -10.28
C GLU A 123 9.38 8.84 -8.92
N ARG A 124 9.07 10.14 -8.76
CA ARG A 124 9.11 10.81 -7.45
C ARG A 124 8.17 10.17 -6.42
N GLY A 125 7.02 9.67 -6.86
CA GLY A 125 6.09 8.93 -6.02
C GLY A 125 6.70 7.64 -5.47
N LEU A 126 7.40 6.88 -6.33
CA LEU A 126 8.14 5.68 -5.94
C LEU A 126 9.28 6.00 -4.97
N GLU A 127 10.10 7.03 -5.26
CA GLU A 127 11.17 7.47 -4.37
C GLU A 127 10.65 7.84 -2.97
N ARG A 128 9.51 8.53 -2.92
CA ARG A 128 8.85 8.87 -1.66
C ARG A 128 8.39 7.64 -0.89
N LEU A 129 7.80 6.65 -1.57
CA LEU A 129 7.39 5.39 -0.94
C LEU A 129 8.59 4.61 -0.37
N ASP A 130 9.68 4.55 -1.11
CA ASP A 130 10.90 3.85 -0.68
C ASP A 130 11.58 4.57 0.50
N GLY A 131 11.51 5.89 0.55
CA GLY A 131 12.00 6.71 1.66
C GLY A 131 11.21 6.59 2.96
N LEU A 132 10.00 5.99 2.96
CA LEU A 132 9.20 5.83 4.17
C LEU A 132 9.85 4.82 5.13
N SER A 133 10.31 5.30 6.28
CA SER A 133 10.87 4.47 7.36
C SER A 133 9.74 3.81 8.17
N LEU A 134 9.44 2.55 7.87
CA LEU A 134 8.25 1.86 8.41
C LEU A 134 8.40 1.20 9.80
N GLY A 135 9.57 1.30 10.46
CA GLY A 135 9.78 0.69 11.79
C GLY A 135 9.86 -0.86 11.78
N ASP A 136 9.99 -1.47 12.96
CA ASP A 136 10.37 -2.88 13.12
C ASP A 136 9.25 -3.94 12.96
N ALA A 137 9.71 -5.16 12.64
CA ALA A 137 9.12 -6.17 11.76
C ALA A 137 7.67 -6.67 12.04
N ALA A 138 7.15 -6.64 13.26
CA ALA A 138 5.87 -7.29 13.58
C ALA A 138 4.62 -6.42 13.30
N ALA A 139 4.73 -5.10 13.49
CA ALA A 139 3.66 -4.13 13.17
C ALA A 139 3.67 -3.72 11.68
N THR A 140 4.68 -4.14 10.92
CA THR A 140 4.93 -3.72 9.54
C THR A 140 4.23 -4.52 8.46
N SER A 141 3.58 -5.66 8.73
CA SER A 141 3.08 -6.52 7.64
C SER A 141 2.05 -5.80 6.75
N ARG A 142 1.04 -5.15 7.35
CA ARG A 142 0.01 -4.39 6.62
C ARG A 142 0.56 -3.14 5.95
N VAL A 143 1.45 -2.42 6.64
CA VAL A 143 2.11 -1.21 6.11
C VAL A 143 3.00 -1.56 4.92
N ARG A 144 3.74 -2.68 4.99
CA ARG A 144 4.54 -3.22 3.87
C ARG A 144 3.65 -3.69 2.73
N ALA A 145 2.53 -4.35 3.03
CA ALA A 145 1.56 -4.76 2.02
C ALA A 145 0.96 -3.55 1.29
N ARG A 146 0.56 -2.51 2.03
CA ARG A 146 0.02 -1.27 1.45
C ARG A 146 1.08 -0.51 0.65
N ARG A 147 2.31 -0.39 1.16
CA ARG A 147 3.42 0.21 0.40
C ARG A 147 3.67 -0.55 -0.90
N LYS A 148 3.66 -1.88 -0.84
CA LYS A 148 3.83 -2.74 -2.01
C LYS A 148 2.68 -2.53 -3.02
N ASP A 149 1.44 -2.49 -2.56
CA ASP A 149 0.28 -2.23 -3.41
C ASP A 149 0.39 -0.88 -4.14
N LEU A 150 0.74 0.20 -3.41
CA LEU A 150 0.96 1.52 -4.00
C LEU A 150 2.10 1.53 -5.02
N ALA A 151 3.21 0.83 -4.72
CA ALA A 151 4.34 0.70 -5.63
C ALA A 151 3.96 -0.09 -6.90
N ASP A 152 3.21 -1.19 -6.75
CA ASP A 152 2.74 -2.00 -7.88
C ASP A 152 1.77 -1.18 -8.76
N ARG A 153 0.88 -0.35 -8.17
CA ARG A 153 0.00 0.59 -8.90
C ARG A 153 0.78 1.67 -9.65
N LEU A 154 1.74 2.32 -9.00
CA LEU A 154 2.62 3.32 -9.62
C LEU A 154 3.38 2.74 -10.81
N GLN A 155 3.98 1.57 -10.63
CA GLN A 155 4.73 0.91 -11.70
C GLN A 155 3.82 0.54 -12.87
N ALA A 156 2.59 0.07 -12.60
CA ALA A 156 1.61 -0.22 -13.65
C ALA A 156 1.27 1.05 -14.46
N MET A 157 1.03 2.17 -13.79
CA MET A 157 0.77 3.46 -14.47
C MET A 157 1.96 3.94 -15.30
N LEU A 158 3.19 3.84 -14.76
CA LEU A 158 4.41 4.22 -15.48
C LEU A 158 4.59 3.36 -16.74
N ASN A 159 4.41 2.05 -16.64
CA ASN A 159 4.52 1.14 -17.77
C ASN A 159 3.52 1.48 -18.88
N ILE A 160 2.28 1.85 -18.52
CA ILE A 160 1.26 2.30 -19.48
C ILE A 160 1.70 3.61 -20.13
N SER A 161 2.09 4.60 -19.33
CA SER A 161 2.54 5.91 -19.83
C SER A 161 3.75 5.79 -20.78
N ASP A 162 4.72 4.93 -20.46
CA ASP A 162 5.87 4.62 -21.30
C ASP A 162 5.45 3.99 -22.63
N SER A 163 4.52 3.03 -22.60
CA SER A 163 3.97 2.42 -23.82
C SER A 163 3.29 3.46 -24.70
N LEU A 164 2.50 4.37 -24.11
CA LEU A 164 1.84 5.46 -24.84
C LEU A 164 2.86 6.42 -25.45
N LEU A 165 3.92 6.75 -24.70
CA LEU A 165 4.99 7.64 -25.17
C LEU A 165 5.79 7.01 -26.31
N GLN A 166 6.15 5.74 -26.19
CA GLN A 166 6.87 5.00 -27.24
C GLN A 166 6.05 4.91 -28.52
N ASP A 167 4.75 4.59 -28.42
CA ASP A 167 3.88 4.56 -29.59
C ASP A 167 3.73 5.95 -30.22
N LEU A 168 3.62 7.00 -29.41
CA LEU A 168 3.52 8.37 -29.89
C LEU A 168 4.79 8.80 -30.65
N LEU A 169 5.97 8.47 -30.12
CA LEU A 169 7.26 8.73 -30.77
C LEU A 169 7.33 8.00 -32.12
N ARG A 170 6.97 6.71 -32.16
CA ARG A 170 6.90 5.93 -33.40
C ARG A 170 5.97 6.56 -34.44
N MET A 171 4.77 6.99 -34.04
CA MET A 171 3.83 7.66 -34.95
C MET A 171 4.34 9.00 -35.48
N ALA A 172 5.10 9.74 -34.66
CA ALA A 172 5.71 11.01 -35.07
C ALA A 172 6.83 10.79 -36.10
N GLU A 173 7.68 9.80 -35.88
CA GLU A 173 8.72 9.38 -36.83
C GLU A 173 8.12 8.93 -38.17
N GLU A 174 7.09 8.08 -38.14
CA GLU A 174 6.36 7.63 -39.35
C GLU A 174 5.72 8.79 -40.12
N ALA A 175 5.28 9.84 -39.40
CA ALA A 175 4.70 11.04 -40.00
C ALA A 175 5.74 12.10 -40.41
N GLY A 176 7.04 11.82 -40.21
CA GLY A 176 8.14 12.67 -40.65
C GLY A 176 8.38 13.91 -39.79
N PHE A 177 8.12 13.84 -38.48
CA PHE A 177 8.45 14.93 -37.56
C PHE A 177 9.01 14.45 -36.21
N SER A 178 9.96 15.23 -35.66
CA SER A 178 10.51 14.97 -34.31
C SER A 178 9.64 15.61 -33.21
N LEU A 179 9.65 14.98 -32.03
CA LEU A 179 9.01 15.48 -30.81
C LEU A 179 10.00 16.12 -29.83
N ASP A 180 11.26 16.33 -30.25
CA ASP A 180 12.27 17.09 -29.50
C ASP A 180 11.82 18.53 -29.17
#